data_AF-A0A7J8LJH8-F1
#
_entry.id   AF-A0A7J8LJH8-F1
#
_cell.length_a   1.000
_cell.length_b   1.000
_cell.length_c   1.000
_cell.angle_alpha   90.00
_cell.angle_beta   90.00
_cell.angle_gamma   90.00
#
_symmetry.space_group_name_H-M   'P 1'
#
loop_
_entity.id
_entity.type
_entity.pdbx_description
1 polymer ?
#
loop_
_entity_poly.entity_id
_entity_poly.type
_entity_poly.pdbx_seq_one_letter_code
_entity_poly.pdbx_strand_id
1 'polypeptide(L)'
;MQAVFSFITMQLQLCSVFFTFSLGTRTHYFGRTILHGGAKYRATGRGFVVRHIKFAENYRLYSRSHFVKALEVALLLIVYIAYGYTDGGAVSFVLLTLSSWFLVISWLFAPYIFNPSGFEWQKTVEDFDDWTSWLLYKGGVGVKGDDSWESWWDEEQVYH
;
A
#
# COMPACT_ATOMS: atom_id res chain seq x y z
N MET A 1 13.57 30.93 -11.65
CA MET A 1 12.12 30.71 -11.39
C MET A 1 11.61 29.41 -12.00
N GLN A 2 11.96 29.05 -13.24
CA GLN A 2 11.51 27.81 -13.89
C GLN A 2 11.72 26.54 -13.04
N ALA A 3 12.87 26.38 -12.39
CA ALA A 3 13.14 25.22 -11.53
C ALA A 3 12.20 25.10 -10.31
N VAL A 4 11.81 26.23 -9.70
CA VAL A 4 10.88 26.24 -8.56
C VAL A 4 9.48 25.84 -9.01
N PHE A 5 9.03 26.35 -10.16
CA PHE A 5 7.77 25.92 -10.77
C PHE A 5 7.79 24.44 -11.11
N SER A 6 8.85 23.93 -11.75
CA SER A 6 9.00 22.51 -12.05
C SER A 6 8.97 21.63 -10.80
N PHE A 7 9.63 22.07 -9.73
CA PHE A 7 9.60 21.36 -8.45
C PHE A 7 8.19 21.31 -7.87
N ILE A 8 7.48 22.45 -7.82
CA ILE A 8 6.09 22.50 -7.32
C ILE A 8 5.18 21.61 -8.17
N THR A 9 5.31 21.63 -9.50
CA THR A 9 4.50 20.78 -10.38
C THR A 9 4.77 19.29 -10.12
N MET A 10 6.02 18.89 -9.87
CA MET A 10 6.34 17.50 -9.52
C MET A 10 5.70 17.09 -8.19
N GLN A 11 5.67 17.99 -7.20
CA GLN A 11 5.02 17.70 -5.91
C GLN A 11 3.50 17.61 -6.04
N LEU A 12 2.87 18.47 -6.86
CA LEU A 12 1.43 18.39 -7.15
C LEU A 12 1.06 17.10 -7.92
N GLN A 13 1.98 16.56 -8.71
CA GLN A 13 1.85 15.25 -9.36
C GLN A 13 2.11 14.08 -8.39
N LEU A 14 2.28 14.34 -7.10
CA LEU A 14 2.50 13.35 -6.05
C LEU A 14 3.77 12.52 -6.27
N CYS A 15 4.80 13.09 -6.91
CA CYS A 15 6.05 12.40 -7.23
C CYS A 15 6.73 11.81 -5.97
N SER A 16 6.72 12.52 -4.85
CA SER A 16 7.30 12.04 -3.58
C SER A 16 6.56 10.82 -3.02
N VAL A 17 5.24 10.76 -3.16
CA VAL A 17 4.41 9.61 -2.76
C VAL A 17 4.70 8.42 -3.66
N PHE A 18 4.71 8.65 -4.98
CA PHE A 18 5.05 7.62 -5.97
C PHE A 18 6.45 7.05 -5.73
N PHE A 19 7.44 7.92 -5.49
CA PHE A 19 8.82 7.51 -5.23
C PHE A 19 8.92 6.62 -3.99
N THR A 20 8.27 7.03 -2.88
CA THR A 20 8.28 6.29 -1.62
C THR A 20 7.65 4.90 -1.77
N PHE A 21 6.53 4.81 -2.50
CA PHE A 21 5.87 3.54 -2.80
C PHE A 21 6.71 2.65 -3.74
N SER A 22 7.25 3.23 -4.82
CA SER A 22 8.09 2.51 -5.79
C SER A 22 9.36 1.95 -5.14
N LEU A 23 9.99 2.73 -4.26
CA LEU A 23 11.14 2.28 -3.48
C LEU A 23 10.76 1.14 -2.52
N GLY A 24 9.62 1.23 -1.84
CA GLY A 24 9.10 0.16 -0.97
C GLY A 24 8.92 -1.16 -1.73
N THR A 25 8.32 -1.10 -2.91
CA THR A 25 8.15 -2.25 -3.81
C THR A 25 9.51 -2.87 -4.16
N ARG A 26 10.45 -2.05 -4.66
CA ARG A 26 11.78 -2.52 -5.07
C ARG A 26 12.53 -3.16 -3.91
N THR A 27 12.60 -2.49 -2.77
CA THR A 27 13.32 -2.98 -1.59
C THR A 27 12.72 -4.28 -1.07
N HIS A 28 11.39 -4.41 -1.00
CA HIS A 28 10.74 -5.64 -0.54
C HIS A 28 11.09 -6.84 -1.43
N TYR A 29 10.90 -6.72 -2.74
CA TYR A 29 11.12 -7.85 -3.66
C TYR A 29 12.60 -8.14 -3.89
N PHE A 30 13.45 -7.12 -3.87
CA PHE A 30 14.90 -7.30 -3.89
C PHE A 30 15.39 -8.06 -2.66
N GLY A 31 14.94 -7.65 -1.46
CA GLY A 31 15.25 -8.35 -0.21
C GLY A 31 14.74 -9.79 -0.20
N ARG A 32 13.52 -10.05 -0.67
CA ARG A 32 12.98 -11.42 -0.77
C ARG A 32 13.82 -12.29 -1.70
N THR A 33 14.23 -11.75 -2.85
CA THR A 33 15.09 -12.47 -3.82
C THR A 33 16.44 -12.84 -3.20
N ILE A 34 17.05 -11.95 -2.44
CA ILE A 34 18.34 -12.21 -1.77
C ILE A 34 18.20 -13.23 -0.64
N LEU A 35 17.17 -13.08 0.20
CA LEU A 35 17.04 -13.87 1.44
C LEU A 35 16.45 -15.26 1.23
N HIS A 36 15.46 -15.39 0.34
CA HIS A 36 14.67 -16.62 0.20
C HIS A 36 14.80 -17.25 -1.20
N GLY A 37 15.41 -16.55 -2.17
CA GLY A 37 15.37 -16.97 -3.58
C GLY A 37 13.95 -16.90 -4.16
N GLY A 38 13.75 -17.46 -5.36
CA GLY A 38 12.41 -17.60 -5.95
C GLY A 38 11.85 -16.35 -6.63
N ALA A 39 12.63 -15.73 -7.52
CA ALA A 39 12.13 -14.65 -8.37
C ALA A 39 10.93 -15.13 -9.21
N LYS A 40 9.74 -14.60 -8.92
CA LYS A 40 8.52 -14.91 -9.67
C LYS A 40 8.35 -13.87 -10.77
N TYR A 41 8.51 -14.29 -12.03
CA TYR A 41 8.20 -13.42 -13.16
C TYR A 41 6.68 -13.19 -13.22
N ARG A 42 6.27 -11.92 -13.16
CA ARG A 42 4.91 -11.50 -13.48
C ARG A 42 4.93 -10.89 -14.87
N ALA A 43 4.25 -11.53 -15.82
CA ALA A 43 4.18 -11.05 -17.19
C ALA A 43 3.51 -9.66 -17.22
N THR A 44 4.24 -8.67 -17.71
CA THR A 44 3.66 -7.40 -18.15
C THR A 44 2.94 -7.69 -19.46
N GLY A 45 1.62 -7.79 -19.44
CA GLY A 45 0.82 -8.15 -20.62
C GLY A 45 1.23 -7.34 -21.86
N ARG A 46 1.29 -8.01 -23.03
CA ARG A 46 1.57 -7.36 -24.32
C ARG A 46 0.32 -6.58 -24.73
N GLY A 47 0.32 -5.31 -24.35
CA GLY A 47 -0.78 -4.37 -24.54
C GLY A 47 -0.77 -3.40 -23.37
N PHE A 48 -0.28 -2.18 -23.60
CA PHE A 48 -0.37 -1.07 -22.65
C PHE A 48 -1.85 -0.64 -22.51
N VAL A 49 -2.67 -1.52 -21.95
CA VAL A 49 -4.00 -1.15 -21.49
C VAL A 49 -3.82 -0.79 -20.03
N VAL A 50 -3.91 0.51 -19.77
CA VAL A 50 -4.03 1.09 -18.45
C VAL A 50 -5.31 0.51 -17.82
N ARG A 51 -5.20 -0.65 -17.16
CA ARG A 51 -6.33 -1.34 -16.53
C ARG A 51 -6.47 -0.88 -15.10
N HIS A 52 -7.71 -0.56 -14.76
CA HIS A 52 -8.14 -0.41 -13.37
C HIS A 52 -8.02 -1.76 -12.66
N ILE A 53 -7.44 -1.75 -11.46
CA ILE A 53 -7.29 -2.93 -10.59
C ILE A 53 -8.28 -2.79 -9.44
N LYS A 54 -9.08 -3.82 -9.15
CA LYS A 54 -10.05 -3.76 -8.04
C LYS A 54 -9.36 -3.59 -6.70
N PHE A 55 -10.03 -2.99 -5.71
CA PHE A 55 -9.47 -2.78 -4.37
C PHE A 55 -9.01 -4.08 -3.68
N ALA A 56 -9.78 -5.18 -3.79
CA ALA A 56 -9.36 -6.48 -3.25
C ALA A 56 -8.10 -7.04 -3.92
N GLU A 57 -7.96 -6.88 -5.25
CA GLU A 57 -6.74 -7.30 -5.96
C GLU A 57 -5.55 -6.42 -5.58
N ASN A 58 -5.73 -5.11 -5.48
CA ASN A 58 -4.71 -4.16 -5.01
C ASN A 58 -4.25 -4.49 -3.59
N TYR A 59 -5.19 -4.79 -2.68
CA TYR A 59 -4.89 -5.19 -1.32
C TYR A 59 -3.98 -6.42 -1.29
N ARG A 60 -4.38 -7.49 -1.99
CA ARG A 60 -3.61 -8.74 -2.05
C ARG A 60 -2.23 -8.57 -2.68
N LEU A 61 -2.12 -7.71 -3.71
CA LEU A 61 -0.86 -7.42 -4.38
C LEU A 61 0.18 -6.74 -3.48
N TYR A 62 -0.27 -5.81 -2.64
CA TYR A 62 0.60 -4.95 -1.84
C TYR A 62 0.56 -5.23 -0.33
N SER A 63 -0.19 -6.25 0.11
CA SER A 63 -0.37 -6.56 1.54
C SER A 63 0.95 -6.74 2.29
N ARG A 64 1.79 -7.70 1.85
CA ARG A 64 3.09 -8.00 2.49
C ARG A 64 4.16 -6.93 2.26
N SER A 65 4.09 -6.24 1.13
CA SER A 65 5.12 -5.28 0.75
C SER A 65 4.90 -3.90 1.38
N HIS A 66 3.64 -3.49 1.57
CA HIS A 66 3.25 -2.15 1.99
C HIS A 66 2.25 -2.16 3.14
N PHE A 67 1.04 -2.73 2.96
CA PHE A 67 -0.06 -2.54 3.93
C PHE A 67 0.28 -3.00 5.34
N VAL A 68 0.75 -4.24 5.50
CA VAL A 68 1.10 -4.77 6.83
C VAL A 68 2.18 -3.92 7.49
N LYS A 69 3.25 -3.61 6.76
CA LYS A 69 4.36 -2.80 7.28
C LYS A 69 3.94 -1.36 7.61
N ALA A 70 3.06 -0.78 6.82
CA ALA A 70 2.53 0.56 7.07
C ALA A 70 1.66 0.58 8.32
N LEU A 71 0.83 -0.45 8.54
CA LEU A 71 0.04 -0.60 9.75
C LEU A 71 0.90 -0.85 10.99
N GLU A 72 1.97 -1.64 10.88
CA GLU A 72 2.96 -1.83 11.97
C GLU A 72 3.62 -0.50 12.36
N VAL A 73 4.11 0.26 11.37
CA VAL A 73 4.70 1.58 11.63
C VAL A 73 3.66 2.56 12.20
N ALA A 74 2.45 2.57 11.67
CA ALA A 74 1.36 3.41 12.19
C ALA A 74 1.03 3.08 13.64
N LEU A 75 0.94 1.79 13.99
CA LEU A 75 0.71 1.33 15.36
C LEU A 75 1.85 1.79 16.28
N LEU A 76 3.11 1.62 15.87
CA LEU A 76 4.27 2.10 16.63
C LEU A 76 4.24 3.61 16.85
N LEU A 77 3.83 4.39 15.84
CA LEU A 77 3.67 5.84 15.96
C LEU A 77 2.54 6.21 16.93
N ILE A 78 1.42 5.50 16.90
CA ILE A 78 0.31 5.69 17.84
C ILE A 78 0.75 5.37 19.27
N VAL A 79 1.47 4.27 19.48
CA VAL A 79 2.06 3.91 20.78
C VAL A 79 3.05 4.98 21.22
N TYR A 80 3.90 5.47 20.32
CA TYR A 80 4.84 6.55 20.62
C TYR A 80 4.13 7.85 21.02
N ILE A 81 2.97 8.19 20.43
CA ILE A 81 2.13 9.31 20.90
C ILE A 81 1.57 9.03 22.29
N ALA A 82 1.03 7.82 22.50
CA ALA A 82 0.32 7.48 23.73
C ALA A 82 1.24 7.43 24.97
N TYR A 83 2.50 6.99 24.79
CA TYR A 83 3.47 6.80 25.88
C TYR A 83 4.66 7.77 25.84
N GLY A 84 4.80 8.56 24.77
CA GLY A 84 5.92 9.48 24.59
C GLY A 84 5.78 10.71 25.46
N TYR A 85 6.48 10.74 26.60
CA TYR A 85 6.69 11.97 27.36
C TYR A 85 7.76 12.80 26.65
N THR A 86 7.36 13.71 25.76
CA THR A 86 8.32 14.57 25.06
C THR A 86 8.64 15.80 25.91
N ASP A 87 9.85 15.88 26.45
CA ASP A 87 10.37 17.08 27.15
C ASP A 87 10.32 18.34 26.25
N GLY A 88 10.30 18.17 24.92
CA GLY A 88 10.20 19.25 23.92
C GLY A 88 8.77 19.57 23.42
N GLY A 89 7.74 18.93 23.97
CA GLY A 89 6.33 19.14 23.58
C GLY A 89 5.96 18.68 22.17
N ALA A 90 4.77 19.10 21.70
CA ALA A 90 4.16 18.63 20.46
C ALA A 90 4.99 18.90 19.19
N VAL A 91 5.80 19.96 19.16
CA VAL A 91 6.61 20.32 17.99
C VAL A 91 7.75 19.31 17.77
N SER A 92 8.44 18.90 18.84
CA SER A 92 9.49 17.88 18.74
C SER A 92 8.93 16.53 18.26
N PHE A 93 7.73 16.17 18.74
CA PHE A 93 7.03 14.98 18.27
C PHE A 93 6.75 15.02 16.76
N VAL A 94 6.17 16.12 16.27
CA VAL A 94 5.83 16.28 14.85
C VAL A 94 7.08 16.22 13.99
N LEU A 95 8.15 16.93 14.36
CA LEU A 95 9.40 16.94 13.59
C LEU A 95 10.04 15.54 13.51
N LEU A 96 9.98 14.77 14.59
CA LEU A 96 10.54 13.41 14.63
C LEU A 96 9.73 12.40 13.82
N THR A 97 8.41 12.55 13.77
CA THR A 97 7.52 11.53 13.21
C THR A 97 6.93 11.87 11.85
N LEU A 98 7.06 13.12 11.37
CA LEU A 98 6.48 13.57 10.10
C LEU A 98 6.88 12.67 8.92
N SER A 99 8.16 12.28 8.84
CA SER A 99 8.66 11.40 7.78
C SER A 99 8.06 10.00 7.85
N SER A 100 7.90 9.45 9.06
CA SER A 100 7.26 8.14 9.28
C SER A 100 5.78 8.18 8.95
N TRP A 101 5.06 9.25 9.32
CA TRP A 101 3.67 9.44 8.92
C TRP A 101 3.53 9.60 7.40
N PHE A 102 4.44 10.35 6.76
CA PHE A 102 4.48 10.46 5.30
C PHE A 102 4.70 9.09 4.63
N LEU A 103 5.59 8.26 5.18
CA LEU A 103 5.82 6.89 4.74
C LEU A 103 4.54 6.04 4.83
N VAL A 104 3.88 6.05 6.00
CA VAL A 104 2.62 5.32 6.24
C VAL A 104 1.56 5.72 5.22
N ILE A 105 1.30 7.03 5.09
CA ILE A 105 0.30 7.54 4.14
C ILE A 105 0.67 7.14 2.71
N SER A 106 1.94 7.26 2.34
CA SER A 106 2.38 6.88 0.99
C SER A 106 2.16 5.39 0.71
N TRP A 107 2.46 4.51 1.67
CA TRP A 107 2.30 3.07 1.49
C TRP A 107 0.84 2.62 1.48
N LEU A 108 -0.04 3.26 2.26
CA LEU A 108 -1.46 2.93 2.30
C LEU A 108 -2.21 3.46 1.09
N PHE A 109 -1.95 4.69 0.66
CA PHE A 109 -2.82 5.38 -0.31
C PHE A 109 -2.29 5.40 -1.74
N ALA A 110 -0.97 5.29 -1.97
CA ALA A 110 -0.41 5.28 -3.32
C ALA A 110 -1.03 4.24 -4.27
N PRO A 111 -1.27 2.96 -3.90
CA PRO A 111 -1.81 1.98 -4.84
C PRO A 111 -3.23 2.35 -5.30
N TYR A 112 -4.00 3.07 -4.48
CA TYR A 112 -5.35 3.54 -4.82
C TYR A 112 -5.32 4.84 -5.64
N ILE A 113 -4.48 5.81 -5.25
CA ILE A 113 -4.35 7.11 -5.93
C ILE A 113 -3.84 6.94 -7.36
N PHE A 114 -2.86 6.06 -7.56
CA PHE A 114 -2.28 5.82 -8.88
C PHE A 114 -3.02 4.72 -9.67
N ASN A 115 -4.15 4.22 -9.15
CA ASN A 115 -5.01 3.30 -9.89
C ASN A 115 -5.78 4.07 -10.97
N PRO A 116 -5.69 3.69 -12.25
CA PRO A 116 -6.46 4.34 -13.30
C PRO A 116 -7.97 4.27 -13.02
N SER A 117 -8.71 5.36 -13.20
CA SER A 117 -10.13 5.46 -12.79
C SER A 117 -10.40 5.34 -11.28
N GLY A 118 -9.37 5.36 -10.42
CA GLY A 118 -9.53 5.23 -8.97
C GLY A 118 -10.33 6.36 -8.29
N PHE A 119 -10.50 7.49 -8.99
CA PHE A 119 -11.29 8.65 -8.56
C PHE A 119 -12.64 8.79 -9.27
N GLU A 120 -13.02 7.81 -10.10
CA GLU A 120 -14.35 7.77 -10.68
C GLU A 120 -15.32 7.26 -9.62
N TRP A 121 -16.16 8.15 -9.08
CA TRP A 121 -16.99 7.87 -7.90
C TRP A 121 -17.77 6.55 -8.00
N GLN A 122 -18.40 6.27 -9.15
CA GLN A 122 -19.13 5.02 -9.35
C GLN A 122 -18.23 3.79 -9.18
N LYS A 123 -17.08 3.78 -9.85
CA LYS A 123 -16.10 2.68 -9.72
C LYS A 123 -15.54 2.58 -8.32
N THR A 124 -15.24 3.70 -7.66
CA THR A 124 -14.75 3.69 -6.28
C THR A 124 -15.76 3.03 -5.34
N VAL A 125 -17.05 3.30 -5.51
CA VAL A 125 -18.12 2.69 -4.69
C VAL A 125 -18.27 1.21 -5.02
N GLU A 126 -18.28 0.85 -6.31
CA GLU A 126 -18.33 -0.56 -6.75
C GLU A 126 -17.14 -1.37 -6.21
N ASP A 127 -15.92 -0.86 -6.35
CA ASP A 127 -14.71 -1.49 -5.85
C ASP A 127 -14.70 -1.63 -4.32
N PHE A 128 -15.28 -0.65 -3.62
CA PHE A 128 -15.40 -0.70 -2.17
C PHE A 128 -16.41 -1.75 -1.73
N ASP A 129 -17.56 -1.87 -2.40
CA ASP A 129 -18.57 -2.90 -2.13
C ASP A 129 -18.05 -4.32 -2.44
N ASP A 130 -17.34 -4.48 -3.57
CA ASP A 130 -16.64 -5.71 -3.91
C ASP A 130 -15.59 -6.07 -2.85
N TRP A 131 -14.83 -5.08 -2.37
CA TRP A 131 -13.80 -5.29 -1.36
C TRP A 131 -14.37 -5.66 0.01
N THR A 132 -15.44 -4.99 0.46
CA THR A 132 -16.10 -5.34 1.73
C THR A 132 -16.76 -6.70 1.66
N SER A 133 -17.36 -7.05 0.51
CA SER A 133 -17.92 -8.37 0.26
C SER A 133 -16.85 -9.46 0.32
N TRP A 134 -15.71 -9.26 -0.33
CA TRP A 134 -14.55 -10.17 -0.26
C TRP A 134 -13.99 -10.31 1.16
N LEU A 135 -13.90 -9.19 1.89
CA LEU A 135 -13.38 -9.15 3.26
C LEU A 135 -14.29 -9.89 4.26
N LEU A 136 -15.61 -9.75 4.09
CA LEU A 136 -16.61 -10.31 4.99
C LEU A 136 -17.20 -11.63 4.50
N TYR A 137 -16.72 -12.16 3.37
CA TYR A 137 -17.18 -13.42 2.82
C TYR A 137 -16.88 -14.55 3.82
N LYS A 138 -17.94 -15.08 4.43
CA LYS A 138 -17.87 -16.23 5.33
C LYS A 138 -17.63 -17.47 4.49
N GLY A 139 -16.51 -18.13 4.72
CA GLY A 139 -15.95 -19.15 3.83
C GLY A 139 -16.82 -20.38 3.55
N GLY A 140 -16.20 -21.33 2.83
CA GLY A 140 -16.75 -22.62 2.45
C GLY A 140 -15.61 -23.55 2.02
N VAL A 141 -15.87 -24.86 1.93
CA VAL A 141 -14.83 -25.83 1.54
C VAL A 141 -14.43 -25.59 0.08
N GLY A 142 -13.16 -25.22 -0.15
CA GLY A 142 -12.60 -25.02 -1.49
C GLY A 142 -12.77 -23.61 -2.08
N VAL A 143 -13.12 -22.61 -1.27
CA VAL A 143 -13.13 -21.20 -1.68
C VAL A 143 -11.70 -20.72 -1.97
N LYS A 144 -11.52 -19.95 -3.04
CA LYS A 144 -10.20 -19.44 -3.46
C LYS A 144 -9.90 -18.10 -2.79
N GLY A 145 -8.62 -17.75 -2.66
CA GLY A 145 -8.20 -16.42 -2.19
C GLY A 145 -8.65 -15.24 -3.06
N ASP A 146 -9.14 -15.47 -4.28
CA ASP A 146 -9.82 -14.45 -5.09
C ASP A 146 -11.19 -14.05 -4.54
N ASP A 147 -11.85 -14.96 -3.81
CA ASP A 147 -13.26 -14.82 -3.41
C ASP A 147 -13.43 -14.53 -1.91
N SER A 148 -12.46 -14.90 -1.08
CA SER A 148 -12.50 -14.67 0.38
C SER A 148 -11.16 -14.21 0.93
N TRP A 149 -11.20 -13.23 1.85
CA TRP A 149 -10.03 -12.81 2.62
C TRP A 149 -9.45 -13.93 3.48
N GLU A 150 -10.29 -14.76 4.08
CA GLU A 150 -9.85 -15.87 4.94
C GLU A 150 -9.04 -16.89 4.13
N SER A 151 -9.60 -17.34 3.00
CA SER A 151 -8.91 -18.28 2.10
C SER A 151 -7.61 -17.69 1.54
N TRP A 152 -7.62 -16.40 1.19
CA TRP A 152 -6.41 -15.71 0.74
C TRP A 152 -5.33 -15.65 1.82
N TRP A 153 -5.74 -15.34 3.06
CA TRP A 153 -4.81 -15.24 4.19
C TRP A 153 -4.14 -16.58 4.46
N ASP A 154 -4.92 -17.67 4.44
CA ASP A 154 -4.40 -19.03 4.60
C ASP A 154 -3.41 -19.41 3.49
N GLU A 155 -3.77 -19.18 2.23
CA GLU A 155 -2.87 -19.38 1.08
C GLU A 155 -1.55 -18.61 1.24
N GLU A 156 -1.60 -17.38 1.75
CA GLU A 156 -0.43 -16.53 1.96
C GLU A 156 0.45 -16.99 3.14
N GLN A 157 -0.08 -17.78 4.09
CA GLN A 157 0.72 -18.39 5.16
C GLN A 157 1.44 -19.67 4.71
N VAL A 158 0.97 -20.36 3.68
CA VAL A 158 1.62 -21.60 3.19
C VAL A 158 3.02 -21.33 2.62
N TYR A 159 3.26 -20.09 2.16
CA TYR A 159 4.54 -19.67 1.59
C TYR A 159 5.53 -19.09 2.63
N HIS A 160 5.28 -19.33 3.91
CA HIS A 160 6.18 -19.00 5.04
C HIS A 160 6.92 -20.22 5.57
#